data_AF-A0A3B8XSR7-F1
#
_entry.id   AF-A0A3B8XSR7-F1
#
_cell.length_a   1.000
_cell.length_b   1.000
_cell.length_c   1.000
_cell.angle_alpha   90.00
_cell.angle_beta   90.00
_cell.angle_gamma   90.00
#
_symmetry.space_group_name_H-M   'P 1'
#
loop_
_entity.id
_entity.type
_entity.pdbx_description
1 polymer ?
#
loop_
_entity_poly.entity_id
_entity_poly.type
_entity_poly.pdbx_seq_one_letter_code
_entity_poly.pdbx_strand_id
1 'polypeptide(L)' 'IAATVPAAVINAAAYTAVDRAESEPEAARAINSLAPGFIARACHEAGIPMFHISTDYVFDGMGS' A
#
# COMPACT_ATOMS: atom_id res chain seq x y z
N ILE A 1 0.85 9.45 -26.40
CA ILE A 1 1.61 9.50 -25.12
C ILE A 1 2.70 8.45 -25.25
N ALA A 2 3.98 8.84 -25.24
CA ALA A 2 5.05 7.84 -25.26
C ALA A 2 5.02 7.04 -23.95
N ALA A 3 5.12 5.72 -24.03
CA ALA A 3 5.17 4.87 -22.85
C ALA A 3 6.53 5.02 -22.17
N THR A 4 6.58 5.76 -21.06
CA THR A 4 7.76 5.83 -20.19
C THR A 4 7.71 4.71 -19.17
N VAL A 5 8.81 3.97 -19.04
CA VAL A 5 9.02 3.04 -17.93
C VAL A 5 9.41 3.85 -16.69
N PRO A 6 8.68 3.74 -15.57
CA PRO A 6 9.05 4.44 -14.33
C PRO A 6 10.38 3.93 -13.78
N ALA A 7 11.19 4.82 -13.21
CA ALA A 7 12.40 4.45 -12.48
C ALA A 7 12.09 3.85 -11.08
N ALA A 8 10.93 4.19 -10.52
CA ALA A 8 10.44 3.69 -9.24
C ALA A 8 8.92 3.89 -9.12
N VAL A 9 8.30 3.19 -8.18
CA VAL A 9 6.89 3.37 -7.77
C VAL A 9 6.83 3.77 -6.31
N ILE A 10 6.04 4.80 -5.99
CA ILE A 10 5.73 5.21 -4.62
C ILE A 10 4.24 4.94 -4.40
N ASN A 11 3.91 3.93 -3.58
CA ASN A 11 2.53 3.65 -3.21
C ASN A 11 2.14 4.46 -1.98
N ALA A 12 1.46 5.58 -2.24
CA ALA A 12 0.82 6.44 -1.25
C ALA A 12 -0.71 6.25 -1.18
N ALA A 13 -1.26 5.30 -1.94
CA ALA A 13 -2.68 4.99 -1.90
C ALA A 13 -3.00 4.13 -0.67
N ALA A 14 -3.99 4.57 0.12
CA ALA A 14 -4.47 3.88 1.31
C ALA A 14 -5.92 4.26 1.60
N TYR A 15 -6.65 3.36 2.25
CA TYR A 15 -7.88 3.66 2.96
C TYR A 15 -7.50 4.24 4.32
N THR A 16 -7.63 5.55 4.49
CA THR A 16 -7.15 6.29 5.66
C THR A 16 -8.24 6.66 6.68
N ALA A 17 -9.50 6.32 6.40
CA ALA A 17 -10.61 6.56 7.34
C ALA A 17 -10.61 5.50 8.45
N VAL A 18 -9.70 5.61 9.42
CA VAL A 18 -9.46 4.62 10.49
C VAL A 18 -10.76 4.20 11.18
N ASP A 19 -11.57 5.16 11.62
CA ASP A 19 -12.84 4.89 12.33
C ASP A 19 -13.81 4.04 11.49
N ARG A 20 -13.78 4.22 10.16
CA ARG A 20 -14.64 3.45 9.24
C ARG A 20 -14.07 2.09 8.88
N ALA A 21 -12.76 1.90 8.99
CA ALA A 21 -12.09 0.66 8.62
C ALA A 21 -12.60 -0.54 9.44
N GLU A 22 -13.03 -0.33 10.69
CA GLU A 22 -13.63 -1.37 11.52
C GLU A 22 -15.00 -1.84 10.99
N SER A 23 -15.79 -0.90 10.44
CA SER A 23 -17.10 -1.17 9.86
C SER A 23 -17.04 -1.61 8.39
N GLU A 24 -15.93 -1.32 7.70
CA GLU A 24 -15.69 -1.64 6.28
C GLU A 24 -14.41 -2.48 6.10
N PRO A 25 -14.27 -3.63 6.80
CA PRO A 25 -13.01 -4.36 6.85
C PRO A 25 -12.60 -4.92 5.48
N GLU A 26 -13.56 -5.26 4.62
CA GLU A 26 -13.27 -5.76 3.28
C GLU A 26 -12.66 -4.67 2.38
N ALA A 27 -13.20 -3.45 2.43
CA ALA A 27 -12.69 -2.31 1.66
C ALA A 27 -11.31 -1.89 2.18
N ALA A 28 -11.15 -1.80 3.51
CA ALA A 28 -9.86 -1.52 4.13
C ALA A 28 -8.81 -2.57 3.75
N ARG A 29 -9.15 -3.87 3.79
CA ARG A 29 -8.24 -4.95 3.41
C ARG A 29 -7.91 -4.94 1.91
N ALA A 30 -8.89 -4.66 1.05
CA ALA A 30 -8.65 -4.59 -0.39
C ALA A 30 -7.61 -3.51 -0.73
N ILE A 31 -7.70 -2.34 -0.10
CA ILE A 31 -6.84 -1.20 -0.40
C ILE A 31 -5.51 -1.25 0.37
N ASN A 32 -5.53 -1.57 1.67
CA ASN A 32 -4.32 -1.47 2.52
C ASN A 32 -3.50 -2.77 2.58
N SER A 33 -4.02 -3.90 2.07
CA SER A 33 -3.32 -5.19 2.11
C SER A 33 -3.17 -5.81 0.73
N LEU A 34 -4.27 -6.04 0.01
CA LEU A 34 -4.21 -6.74 -1.28
C LEU A 34 -3.58 -5.89 -2.38
N ALA A 35 -4.01 -4.64 -2.54
CA ALA A 35 -3.50 -3.76 -3.59
C ALA A 35 -1.97 -3.54 -3.51
N PRO A 36 -1.35 -3.24 -2.35
CA PRO A 36 0.11 -3.17 -2.23
C PRO A 36 0.81 -4.45 -2.68
N GLY A 37 0.25 -5.63 -2.38
CA GLY A 37 0.78 -6.91 -2.84
C GLY A 37 0.76 -7.08 -4.36
N PHE A 38 -0.33 -6.68 -5.01
CA PHE A 38 -0.41 -6.70 -6.47
C PHE A 38 0.55 -5.70 -7.13
N ILE A 39 0.67 -4.49 -6.57
CA ILE A 39 1.61 -3.47 -7.05
C ILE A 39 3.05 -3.98 -6.90
N ALA A 40 3.40 -4.54 -5.74
CA ALA A 40 4.73 -5.09 -5.46
C ALA A 40 5.08 -6.21 -6.45
N ARG A 41 4.13 -7.11 -6.73
CA ARG A 41 4.32 -8.16 -7.73
C ARG A 41 4.57 -7.59 -9.13
N ALA A 42 3.76 -6.63 -9.57
CA ALA A 42 3.94 -5.99 -10.88
C ALA A 42 5.29 -5.25 -10.97
N CYS A 43 5.70 -4.57 -9.89
CA CYS A 43 7.00 -3.89 -9.80
C CYS A 43 8.16 -4.90 -9.88
N HIS A 44 8.06 -6.02 -9.17
CA HIS A 44 9.05 -7.09 -9.22
C HIS A 44 9.19 -7.68 -10.63
N GLU A 45 8.06 -8.02 -11.27
CA GLU A 45 8.04 -8.56 -12.64
C GLU A 45 8.62 -7.57 -13.67
N ALA A 46 8.49 -6.25 -13.43
CA ALA A 46 9.03 -5.20 -14.28
C ALA A 46 10.47 -4.78 -13.94
N GLY A 47 11.06 -5.29 -12.86
CA GLY A 47 12.38 -4.84 -12.37
C GLY A 47 12.38 -3.40 -11.84
N ILE A 48 11.23 -2.89 -11.39
CA ILE A 48 11.06 -1.52 -10.88
C ILE A 48 11.04 -1.55 -9.35
N PRO A 49 11.84 -0.73 -8.65
CA PRO A 49 11.77 -0.63 -7.19
C PRO A 49 10.46 0.03 -6.73
N MET A 50 9.94 -0.44 -5.60
CA MET A 50 8.72 0.09 -4.97
C MET A 50 9.01 0.58 -3.55
N PHE A 51 8.47 1.75 -3.21
CA PHE A 51 8.37 2.27 -1.85
C PHE A 51 6.90 2.29 -1.42
N HIS A 52 6.56 1.66 -0.29
CA HIS A 52 5.19 1.63 0.23
C HIS A 52 5.13 2.37 1.56
N ILE A 53 4.25 3.37 1.64
CA ILE A 53 3.98 4.08 2.89
C ILE A 53 3.10 3.19 3.77
N SER A 54 3.59 2.92 4.99
CA SER A 54 2.85 2.21 6.03
C SER A 54 2.46 3.18 7.16
N THR A 55 1.99 2.64 8.28
CA THR A 55 1.59 3.37 9.49
C THR A 55 2.21 2.72 10.73
N ASP A 56 2.41 3.51 11.77
CA ASP A 56 2.72 3.06 13.13
C ASP A 56 1.59 2.24 13.78
N TYR A 57 0.36 2.26 13.24
CA TYR A 57 -0.77 1.46 13.74
C TYR A 57 -0.57 -0.05 13.55
N VAL A 58 0.52 -0.46 12.92
CA VAL A 58 0.97 -1.86 12.92
C VAL A 58 1.52 -2.31 14.28
N PHE A 59 1.78 -1.38 15.18
CA PHE A 59 2.22 -1.63 16.55
C PHE A 59 1.05 -1.45 17.54
N ASP A 60 1.18 -2.06 18.71
CA ASP A 60 0.18 -2.01 19.79
C ASP A 60 0.23 -0.71 20.63
N GLY A 61 1.13 0.20 20.30
CA GLY A 61 1.30 1.47 21.01
C GLY A 61 1.96 1.36 22.39
N MET A 62 2.44 0.19 22.80
CA MET A 62 3.00 -0.07 24.14
C MET A 62 4.51 0.23 24.22
N GLY A 63 4.98 1.22 23.46
CA GLY A 63 6.39 1.50 23.19
C GLY A 63 7.34 1.27 24.37
N SER A 64 8.39 0.48 24.12
CA SER A 64 9.58 0.35 24.97
C SER A 64 10.72 1.17 24.43
#